data_AF-A0A7S1EKB1-F1
#
_entry.id   AF-A0A7S1EKB1-F1
#
_cell.length_a   1.000
_cell.length_b   1.000
_cell.length_c   1.000
_cell.angle_alpha   90.00
_cell.angle_beta   90.00
_cell.angle_gamma   90.00
#
_symmetry.space_group_name_H-M   'P 1'
#
loop_
_entity.id
_entity.type
_entity.pdbx_description
1 polymer ?
#
loop_
_entity_poly.entity_id
_entity_poly.type
_entity_poly.pdbx_seq_one_letter_code
_entity_poly.pdbx_strand_id
1 'polypeptide(L)'
;VDLAPVYVERLEAFTMAGSVYLAAASYTDGASTSVYSYVYRWNSYGSIAMPDGTKAFGFGFEAFQLFATFGCTGVDVLPLPAGGALLAWANYRGSQAVDVYRFVPGSYNSFYGGNSGLFEHLQAAGGSTAHGVTLFMLEGVPMLGVAMRQTEVTDGGED
;
A
#
# COMPACT_ATOMS: atom_id res chain seq x y z
N VAL A 1 -21.28 -7.82 14.63
CA VAL A 1 -21.17 -7.87 13.15
C VAL A 1 -19.95 -8.72 12.88
N ASP A 2 -20.14 -9.90 12.31
CA ASP A 2 -19.02 -10.76 11.93
C ASP A 2 -18.39 -10.13 10.69
N LEU A 3 -17.23 -9.50 10.85
CA LEU A 3 -16.51 -8.92 9.71
C LEU A 3 -15.93 -10.10 8.94
N ALA A 4 -16.36 -10.28 7.68
CA ALA A 4 -15.77 -11.30 6.83
C ALA A 4 -14.24 -11.12 6.83
N PRO A 5 -13.45 -12.20 7.03
CA PRO A 5 -12.01 -12.08 7.11
C PRO A 5 -11.46 -11.56 5.78
N VAL A 6 -10.68 -10.48 5.85
CA VAL A 6 -9.89 -10.03 4.70
C VAL A 6 -8.61 -10.87 4.67
N TYR A 7 -8.39 -11.57 3.57
CA TYR A 7 -7.21 -12.38 3.33
C TYR A 7 -6.05 -11.46 2.91
N VAL A 8 -5.06 -11.34 3.80
CA VAL A 8 -3.83 -10.60 3.57
C VAL A 8 -2.79 -11.55 2.97
N GLU A 9 -2.28 -11.22 1.80
CA GLU A 9 -1.28 -12.03 1.07
C GLU A 9 0.15 -11.65 1.45
N ARG A 10 0.41 -10.35 1.64
CA ARG A 10 1.76 -9.85 1.94
C ARG A 10 1.74 -8.74 2.96
N LEU A 11 2.75 -8.77 3.83
CA LEU A 11 3.06 -7.76 4.82
C LEU A 11 4.46 -7.19 4.53
N GLU A 12 4.60 -5.87 4.62
CA GLU A 12 5.88 -5.19 4.46
C GLU A 12 6.05 -4.16 5.59
N ALA A 13 7.04 -4.36 6.45
CA ALA A 13 7.33 -3.46 7.57
C ALA A 13 8.39 -2.46 7.15
N PHE A 14 8.20 -1.18 7.48
CA PHE A 14 9.14 -0.13 7.12
C PHE A 14 9.16 0.97 8.18
N THR A 15 10.20 1.80 8.15
CA THR A 15 10.33 2.96 9.01
C THR A 15 10.47 4.21 8.15
N MET A 16 9.67 5.23 8.44
CA MET A 16 9.80 6.55 7.83
C MET A 16 9.47 7.63 8.85
N ALA A 17 10.06 8.82 8.71
CA ALA A 17 9.82 9.96 9.61
C ALA A 17 9.90 9.60 11.12
N GLY A 18 10.77 8.66 11.49
CA GLY A 18 10.95 8.20 12.89
C GLY A 18 9.83 7.34 13.46
N SER A 19 8.86 6.89 12.67
CA SER A 19 7.79 5.97 13.08
C SER A 19 7.88 4.64 12.31
N VAL A 20 7.45 3.55 12.96
CA VAL A 20 7.33 2.22 12.33
C VAL A 20 5.95 2.11 11.67
N TYR A 21 5.92 1.50 10.49
CA TYR A 21 4.73 1.26 9.70
C TYR A 21 4.69 -0.19 9.21
N LEU A 22 3.48 -0.63 8.85
CA LEU A 22 3.24 -1.95 8.28
C LEU A 22 2.25 -1.81 7.12
N ALA A 23 2.67 -2.14 5.91
CA ALA A 23 1.78 -2.23 4.76
C ALA A 23 1.24 -3.66 4.65
N ALA A 24 -0.05 -3.80 4.38
CA ALA A 24 -0.76 -5.06 4.24
C ALA A 24 -1.50 -5.10 2.91
N ALA A 25 -1.04 -5.97 2.01
CA ALA A 25 -1.66 -6.24 0.72
C ALA A 25 -2.81 -7.25 0.90
N SER A 26 -4.03 -6.79 0.64
CA SER A 26 -5.24 -7.58 0.77
C SER A 26 -5.69 -8.12 -0.58
N TYR A 27 -6.00 -9.43 -0.64
CA TYR A 27 -6.42 -10.07 -1.87
C TYR A 27 -7.93 -10.18 -2.02
N THR A 28 -8.63 -10.64 -0.98
CA THR A 28 -10.08 -10.84 -1.03
C THR A 28 -10.69 -10.78 0.37
N ASP A 29 -11.99 -10.50 0.46
CA ASP A 29 -12.81 -10.66 1.67
C ASP A 29 -13.66 -11.95 1.64
N GLY A 30 -13.39 -12.83 0.67
CA GLY A 30 -14.15 -14.05 0.40
C GLY A 30 -15.31 -13.86 -0.58
N ALA A 31 -15.77 -12.64 -0.82
CA ALA A 31 -16.84 -12.32 -1.77
C ALA A 31 -16.34 -11.53 -2.99
N SER A 32 -15.33 -10.69 -2.80
CA SER A 32 -14.80 -9.76 -3.79
C SER A 32 -13.27 -9.71 -3.74
N THR A 33 -12.64 -9.36 -4.86
CA THR A 33 -11.20 -9.00 -4.91
C THR A 33 -10.98 -7.49 -4.98
N SER A 34 -12.05 -6.71 -5.11
CA SER A 34 -12.01 -5.24 -4.99
C SER A 34 -12.09 -4.89 -3.50
N VAL A 35 -10.94 -4.91 -2.83
CA VAL A 35 -10.81 -4.73 -1.38
C VAL A 35 -9.77 -3.67 -1.05
N TYR A 36 -9.81 -3.13 0.17
CA TYR A 36 -8.79 -2.19 0.61
C TYR A 36 -7.54 -2.92 1.10
N SER A 37 -6.38 -2.45 0.63
CA SER A 37 -5.09 -2.67 1.28
C SER A 37 -4.81 -1.54 2.27
N TYR A 38 -4.01 -1.83 3.28
CA TYR A 38 -3.84 -0.94 4.44
C TYR A 38 -2.36 -0.57 4.62
N VAL A 39 -2.11 0.68 5.00
CA VAL A 39 -0.89 1.01 5.74
C VAL A 39 -1.31 1.28 7.17
N TYR A 40 -0.62 0.65 8.11
CA TYR A 40 -0.74 0.88 9.53
C TYR A 40 0.48 1.64 10.05
N ARG A 41 0.30 2.40 11.12
CA ARG A 41 1.37 3.07 11.87
C ARG A 41 1.44 2.50 13.27
N TRP A 42 2.63 2.30 13.79
CA TRP A 42 2.84 1.94 15.18
C TRP A 42 2.53 3.13 16.09
N ASN A 43 1.62 2.92 17.02
CA ASN A 43 1.29 3.87 18.07
C ASN A 43 1.86 3.39 19.40
N SER A 44 2.81 4.17 19.93
CA SER A 44 3.45 3.93 21.21
C SER A 44 2.88 4.74 22.37
N TYR A 45 1.80 5.51 22.19
CA TYR A 45 1.33 6.52 23.14
C TYR A 45 0.07 6.13 23.93
N GLY A 46 -0.23 4.85 24.07
CA GLY A 46 -1.23 4.37 25.02
C GLY A 46 -2.68 4.68 24.65
N SER A 47 -2.95 5.27 23.48
CA SER A 47 -4.31 5.39 22.92
C SER A 47 -4.31 5.26 21.41
N ILE A 48 -5.09 4.31 20.88
CA ILE A 48 -5.31 4.02 19.46
C ILE A 48 -6.67 4.58 19.02
N ALA A 49 -6.71 5.26 17.88
CA ALA A 49 -7.97 5.70 17.27
C ALA A 49 -8.65 4.54 16.53
N MET A 50 -9.94 4.30 16.82
CA MET A 50 -10.73 3.25 16.17
C MET A 50 -11.55 3.83 15.00
N PRO A 51 -11.91 3.01 13.98
CA PRO A 51 -12.71 3.45 12.84
C PRO A 51 -14.09 4.05 13.19
N ASP A 52 -14.63 3.73 14.36
CA ASP A 52 -15.91 4.25 14.88
C ASP A 52 -15.77 5.57 15.66
N GLY A 53 -14.57 6.15 15.71
CA GLY A 53 -14.27 7.40 16.41
C GLY A 53 -13.99 7.23 17.91
N THR A 54 -14.07 6.02 18.46
CA THR A 54 -13.68 5.75 19.86
C THR A 54 -12.16 5.65 20.01
N LYS A 55 -11.68 5.77 21.25
CA LYS A 55 -10.27 5.53 21.59
C LYS A 55 -10.15 4.23 22.38
N ALA A 56 -9.28 3.33 21.93
CA ALA A 56 -8.84 2.20 22.73
C ALA A 56 -7.54 2.56 23.45
N PHE A 57 -7.42 2.24 24.74
CA PHE A 57 -6.18 2.44 25.47
C PHE A 57 -5.22 1.28 25.20
N GLY A 58 -4.00 1.57 24.75
CA GLY A 58 -3.00 0.55 24.43
C GLY A 58 -1.91 1.01 23.45
N PHE A 59 -0.99 0.09 23.19
CA PHE A 59 0.07 0.21 22.18
C PHE A 59 -0.25 -0.76 21.05
N GLY A 60 0.05 -0.39 19.81
CA GLY A 60 -0.26 -1.26 18.69
C GLY A 60 -0.23 -0.56 17.34
N PHE A 61 -0.48 -1.33 16.30
CA PHE A 61 -0.72 -0.80 14.98
C PHE A 61 -2.12 -0.20 14.90
N GLU A 62 -2.20 1.01 14.36
CA GLU A 62 -3.46 1.67 14.03
C GLU A 62 -3.50 2.01 12.54
N ALA A 63 -4.70 2.09 11.96
CA ALA A 63 -4.84 2.39 10.54
C ALA A 63 -4.25 3.77 10.23
N PHE A 64 -3.39 3.84 9.23
CA PHE A 64 -2.78 5.08 8.77
C PHE A 64 -3.41 5.59 7.48
N GLN A 65 -3.65 4.68 6.53
CA GLN A 65 -4.29 4.99 5.26
C GLN A 65 -4.85 3.73 4.59
N LEU A 66 -5.92 3.90 3.82
CA LEU A 66 -6.56 2.88 2.96
C LEU A 66 -6.20 3.10 1.50
N PHE A 67 -6.05 2.01 0.76
CA PHE A 67 -5.75 2.00 -0.67
C PHE A 67 -6.71 1.05 -1.37
N ALA A 68 -7.49 1.56 -2.34
CA ALA A 68 -8.34 0.70 -3.16
C ALA A 68 -7.42 -0.17 -4.02
N THR A 69 -7.51 -1.49 -3.84
CA THR A 69 -6.67 -2.46 -4.54
C THR A 69 -7.51 -3.60 -5.11
N PHE A 70 -6.95 -4.32 -6.07
CA PHE A 70 -7.69 -5.34 -6.81
C PHE A 70 -6.93 -6.66 -6.79
N GLY A 71 -7.29 -7.55 -5.86
CA GLY A 71 -6.57 -8.80 -5.65
C GLY A 71 -5.10 -8.53 -5.38
N CYS A 72 -4.79 -7.66 -4.41
CA CYS A 72 -3.41 -7.26 -4.17
C CYS A 72 -2.59 -8.46 -3.71
N THR A 73 -1.52 -8.77 -4.44
CA THR A 73 -0.64 -9.93 -4.16
C THR A 73 0.73 -9.52 -3.63
N GLY A 74 1.06 -8.23 -3.77
CA GLY A 74 2.38 -7.74 -3.42
C GLY A 74 2.35 -6.30 -2.97
N VAL A 75 3.27 -5.98 -2.09
CA VAL A 75 3.59 -4.62 -1.68
C VAL A 75 5.10 -4.52 -1.51
N ASP A 76 5.65 -3.36 -1.87
CA ASP A 76 7.00 -2.99 -1.48
C ASP A 76 7.05 -1.50 -1.13
N VAL A 77 7.98 -1.13 -0.25
CA VAL A 77 8.16 0.23 0.22
C VAL A 77 9.64 0.60 0.17
N LEU A 78 9.93 1.73 -0.45
CA LEU A 78 11.27 2.30 -0.48
C LEU A 78 11.31 3.59 0.34
N PRO A 79 11.84 3.55 1.57
CA PRO A 79 12.12 4.76 2.33
C PRO A 79 13.10 5.67 1.57
N LEU A 80 12.81 6.96 1.57
CA LEU A 80 13.63 7.99 0.94
C LEU A 80 14.25 8.92 2.00
N PRO A 81 15.32 9.66 1.65
CA PRO A 81 15.84 10.72 2.51
C PRO A 81 14.78 11.73 2.94
N ALA A 82 15.08 12.50 3.99
CA ALA A 82 14.19 13.51 4.57
C ALA A 82 12.81 12.97 5.04
N GLY A 83 12.72 11.66 5.29
CA GLY A 83 11.50 11.04 5.83
C GLY A 83 10.41 10.77 4.79
N GLY A 84 10.75 10.84 3.49
CA GLY A 84 9.86 10.39 2.42
C GLY A 84 9.83 8.87 2.26
N ALA A 85 8.93 8.38 1.42
CA ALA A 85 8.88 6.99 0.99
C ALA A 85 8.14 6.87 -0.35
N LEU A 86 8.48 5.84 -1.13
CA LEU A 86 7.63 5.32 -2.19
C LEU A 86 6.98 4.02 -1.72
N LEU A 87 5.74 3.81 -2.12
CA LEU A 87 4.95 2.60 -1.83
C LEU A 87 4.38 2.09 -3.15
N ALA A 88 4.54 0.81 -3.44
CA ALA A 88 3.99 0.18 -4.63
C ALA A 88 3.10 -1.00 -4.25
N TRP A 89 1.95 -1.12 -4.90
CA TRP A 89 1.03 -2.26 -4.79
C TRP A 89 1.03 -3.05 -6.08
N ALA A 90 1.12 -4.38 -6.00
CA ALA A 90 0.92 -5.29 -7.12
C ALA A 90 -0.54 -5.77 -7.13
N ASN A 91 -1.32 -5.29 -8.09
CA ASN A 91 -2.71 -5.72 -8.27
C ASN A 91 -2.77 -6.87 -9.27
N TYR A 92 -3.22 -8.03 -8.80
CA TYR A 92 -3.38 -9.19 -9.64
C TYR A 92 -4.66 -9.13 -10.49
N ARG A 93 -5.66 -8.39 -10.02
CA ARG A 93 -6.95 -8.15 -10.70
C ARG A 93 -7.06 -6.67 -11.11
N GLY A 94 -8.12 -6.35 -11.84
CA GLY A 94 -8.35 -4.99 -12.33
C GLY A 94 -7.55 -4.66 -13.60
N SER A 95 -7.53 -3.38 -13.96
CA SER A 95 -6.88 -2.84 -15.17
C SER A 95 -5.57 -2.09 -14.89
N GLN A 96 -5.26 -1.87 -13.61
CA GLN A 96 -4.02 -1.25 -13.15
C GLN A 96 -3.20 -2.33 -12.45
N ALA A 97 -2.14 -2.79 -13.09
CA ALA A 97 -1.28 -3.85 -12.57
C ALA A 97 -0.47 -3.35 -11.36
N VAL A 98 -0.06 -2.08 -11.38
CA VAL A 98 0.70 -1.48 -10.27
C VAL A 98 0.20 -0.07 -10.00
N ASP A 99 0.05 0.25 -8.73
CA ASP A 99 -0.12 1.62 -8.24
C ASP A 99 1.06 2.02 -7.37
N VAL A 100 1.65 3.18 -7.66
CA VAL A 100 2.77 3.76 -6.93
C VAL A 100 2.31 5.03 -6.24
N TYR A 101 2.69 5.17 -4.98
CA TYR A 101 2.38 6.29 -4.12
C TYR A 101 3.66 6.90 -3.58
N ARG A 102 3.64 8.21 -3.32
CA ARG A 102 4.69 8.93 -2.60
C ARG A 102 4.18 9.41 -1.26
N PHE A 103 4.98 9.31 -0.21
CA PHE A 103 4.65 9.93 1.07
C PHE A 103 4.89 11.44 1.00
N VAL A 104 3.91 12.23 1.44
CA VAL A 104 4.00 13.69 1.55
C VAL A 104 3.93 14.08 3.02
N PRO A 105 5.07 14.44 3.64
CA PRO A 105 5.11 14.87 5.03
C PRO A 105 4.25 16.12 5.28
N GLY A 106 3.56 16.17 6.40
CA GLY A 106 2.77 17.35 6.81
C GLY A 106 1.42 17.52 6.11
N SER A 107 1.07 16.67 5.13
CA SER A 107 -0.28 16.62 4.58
C SER A 107 -1.32 16.20 5.63
N TYR A 108 -2.55 16.69 5.48
CA TYR A 108 -3.65 16.39 6.40
C TYR A 108 -4.13 14.93 6.23
N ASN A 109 -4.05 14.16 7.31
CA ASN A 109 -4.52 12.78 7.35
C ASN A 109 -5.84 12.70 8.12
N SER A 110 -6.90 12.28 7.43
CA SER A 110 -8.25 12.20 7.98
C SER A 110 -8.42 11.16 9.09
N PHE A 111 -7.60 10.10 9.12
CA PHE A 111 -7.63 9.13 10.23
C PHE A 111 -7.22 9.76 11.57
N TYR A 112 -6.39 10.80 11.53
CA TYR A 112 -5.84 11.45 12.72
C TYR A 112 -6.39 12.86 12.95
N GLY A 113 -7.18 13.39 12.00
CA GLY A 113 -7.69 14.76 12.08
C GLY A 113 -6.58 15.82 12.11
N GLY A 114 -5.43 15.57 11.46
CA GLY A 114 -4.28 16.49 11.54
C GLY A 114 -3.16 16.19 10.55
N ASN A 115 -2.11 17.03 10.58
CA ASN A 115 -1.00 17.04 9.62
C ASN A 115 0.05 15.96 9.92
N SER A 116 -0.34 14.68 9.79
CA SER A 116 0.54 13.52 10.04
C SER A 116 1.22 12.99 8.76
N GLY A 117 0.99 13.63 7.62
CA GLY A 117 1.40 13.16 6.30
C GLY A 117 0.48 12.06 5.76
N LEU A 118 0.55 11.84 4.44
CA LEU A 118 -0.21 10.80 3.76
C LEU A 118 0.51 10.34 2.49
N PHE A 119 0.16 9.17 1.98
CA PHE A 119 0.61 8.66 0.69
C PHE A 119 -0.29 9.16 -0.44
N GLU A 120 0.25 9.95 -1.35
CA GLU A 120 -0.46 10.44 -2.53
C GLU A 120 -0.17 9.53 -3.72
N HIS A 121 -1.18 9.28 -4.55
CA HIS A 121 -0.98 8.54 -5.79
C HIS A 121 -0.02 9.30 -6.70
N LEU A 122 1.01 8.61 -7.17
CA LEU A 122 2.05 9.17 -8.03
C LEU A 122 1.88 8.68 -9.46
N GLN A 123 1.68 7.38 -9.65
CA GLN A 123 1.61 6.76 -10.96
C GLN A 123 0.85 5.43 -10.88
N ALA A 124 0.18 5.07 -11.97
CA ALA A 124 -0.29 3.71 -12.20
C ALA A 124 0.34 3.15 -13.48
N ALA A 125 0.62 1.85 -13.48
CA ALA A 125 0.97 1.09 -14.67
C ALA A 125 -0.21 0.20 -15.06
N GLY A 126 -0.66 0.32 -16.31
CA GLY A 126 -1.74 -0.51 -16.84
C GLY A 126 -1.36 -1.99 -16.93
N GLY A 127 -2.38 -2.84 -16.99
CA GLY A 127 -2.24 -4.28 -17.14
C GLY A 127 -3.01 -5.03 -16.05
N SER A 128 -2.86 -6.35 -16.05
CA SER A 128 -3.42 -7.21 -15.02
C SER A 128 -2.41 -8.29 -14.66
N THR A 129 -2.68 -9.03 -13.59
CA THR A 129 -1.85 -10.17 -13.14
C THR A 129 -0.46 -9.82 -12.62
N ALA A 130 -0.24 -8.59 -12.15
CA ALA A 130 0.95 -8.32 -11.34
C ALA A 130 0.90 -9.21 -10.10
N HIS A 131 1.96 -9.99 -9.92
CA HIS A 131 2.12 -10.95 -8.82
C HIS A 131 3.12 -10.45 -7.77
N GLY A 132 4.01 -9.53 -8.17
CA GLY A 132 5.01 -8.98 -7.28
C GLY A 132 5.50 -7.64 -7.76
N VAL A 133 5.90 -6.82 -6.81
CA VAL A 133 6.56 -5.53 -7.04
C VAL A 133 7.79 -5.46 -6.14
N THR A 134 8.79 -4.72 -6.62
CA THR A 134 9.91 -4.29 -5.78
C THR A 134 10.34 -2.87 -6.12
N LEU A 135 10.69 -2.10 -5.10
CA LEU A 135 11.24 -0.76 -5.22
C LEU A 135 12.67 -0.77 -4.68
N PHE A 136 13.61 -0.23 -5.45
CA PHE A 136 15.02 -0.19 -5.05
C PHE A 136 15.74 1.02 -5.64
N MET A 137 16.92 1.33 -5.12
CA MET A 137 17.76 2.39 -5.67
C MET A 137 18.79 1.81 -6.62
N LEU A 138 18.93 2.40 -7.80
CA LEU A 138 20.05 2.17 -8.71
C LEU A 138 20.73 3.50 -8.97
N GLU A 139 21.98 3.64 -8.53
CA GLU A 139 22.78 4.86 -8.73
C GLU A 139 22.10 6.16 -8.25
N GLY A 140 21.34 6.07 -7.16
CA GLY A 140 20.61 7.23 -6.62
C GLY A 140 19.25 7.51 -7.28
N VAL A 141 18.83 6.67 -8.24
CA VAL A 141 17.52 6.76 -8.89
C VAL A 141 16.60 5.65 -8.36
N PRO A 142 15.37 5.97 -7.93
CA PRO A 142 14.40 4.95 -7.55
C PRO A 142 13.93 4.19 -8.79
N MET A 143 13.97 2.87 -8.70
CA MET A 143 13.56 1.93 -9.73
C MET A 143 12.40 1.07 -9.23
N LEU A 144 11.53 0.68 -10.16
CA LEU A 144 10.41 -0.24 -9.93
C LEU A 144 10.62 -1.51 -10.77
N GLY A 145 10.71 -2.65 -10.09
CA GLY A 145 10.60 -3.96 -10.70
C GLY A 145 9.17 -4.50 -10.55
N VAL A 146 8.62 -5.07 -11.62
CA VAL A 146 7.28 -5.67 -11.61
C VAL A 146 7.35 -7.09 -12.16
N ALA A 147 6.82 -8.04 -11.40
CA ALA A 147 6.66 -9.42 -11.84
C ALA A 147 5.20 -9.63 -12.28
N MET A 148 5.00 -9.90 -13.57
CA MET A 148 3.69 -10.21 -14.15
C MET A 148 3.54 -11.74 -14.29
N ARG A 149 2.38 -12.29 -13.92
CA ARG A 149 2.09 -13.73 -14.11
C ARG A 149 1.74 -14.04 -15.55
N GLN A 150 1.08 -13.11 -16.24
CA GLN A 150 0.79 -13.18 -17.67
C GLN A 150 1.22 -11.86 -18.30
N THR A 151 1.98 -11.95 -19.38
CA THR A 151 2.24 -10.83 -20.28
C THR A 151 1.57 -11.15 -21.59
N GLU A 152 0.63 -10.32 -22.03
CA GLU A 152 0.18 -10.39 -23.42
C GLU A 152 1.29 -9.80 -24.29
N VAL A 153 1.92 -10.66 -25.08
CA VAL A 153 2.74 -10.21 -26.21
C VAL A 153 1.75 -9.99 -27.34
N THR A 154 1.41 -8.74 -27.61
CA THR A 154 0.73 -8.40 -28.86
C THR A 154 1.78 -8.48 -29.95
N ASP A 155 1.82 -9.58 -30.69
CA ASP A 155 2.57 -9.61 -31.95
C ASP A 155 1.97 -8.50 -32.82
N GLY A 156 2.77 -7.46 -33.07
CA GLY A 156 2.41 -6.42 -34.01
C GLY A 156 2.24 -7.06 -35.37
N GLY A 157 1.01 -7.36 -35.75
CA GLY A 157 0.69 -7.87 -37.06
C GLY A 157 1.27 -6.93 -38.10
N GLU A 158 2.21 -7.45 -38.91
CA GLU A 158 2.54 -6.83 -40.17
C GLU A 158 1.30 -6.98 -41.07
N ASP A 159 0.60 -5.87 -41.29
CA ASP A 159 -0.35 -5.71 -42.39
C ASP A 159 0.40 -5.63 -43.74
#